data_AF-A0A656G3L3-F1
#
_entry.id   AF-A0A656G3L3-F1
#
_cell.length_a   1.000
_cell.length_b   1.000
_cell.length_c   1.000
_cell.angle_alpha   90.00
_cell.angle_beta   90.00
_cell.angle_gamma   90.00
#
_symmetry.space_group_name_H-M   'P 1'
#
loop_
_entity.id
_entity.type
_entity.pdbx_description
1 polymer ?
#
loop_
_entity_poly.entity_id
_entity_poly.type
_entity_poly.pdbx_seq_one_letter_code
_entity_poly.pdbx_strand_id
1 'polypeptide(L)'
;MTQTLSSLAITPTPLKPADTWPAASAALKRLDELHTLLAIELKAQPGPGEALLTALGGSDVSERELEIFSLLQQTDDYWTDPGKNAESRRDRLVPALQRALRDEASVRIHERDLESGYLVCLPDSPDQSPALTYASLHVQLHDDEYVEMAGALAISEEQGRTLLMLPGLGIMGFATQALMLATLARWLNTATLQDALLNTMERRHQDQLFKIIQDADLYLEPFKAEDLQLQPVTTTPFMHALDRLLNKQRNDIRHACERPDTEHRATRQALIQAAIDMRGLLGPAYMLELRELTNRQRQYHRSLPDWMKIASEADLQTYAWHLRHYDEAHAAMLSVLGSAASPEHFAEARLRTRLADELGHDLDPRALTIDTRRTLPSTSETYRVTCSLVELALYGLHPEDESAGSDFLDHTVITLDGKPLDAACSALNPAYLAGVIDELDLRAEFGEFQRKAYQQEHNRQMLCALARTRLTAQGWAAKMQGHIQPGDFAMVAALTG
;
A
#
# COMPACT_ATOMS: atom_id res chain seq x y z
N MET A 1 -10.22 52.73 -31.28
CA MET A 1 -9.06 52.04 -30.69
C MET A 1 -9.56 51.17 -29.56
N THR A 2 -9.68 49.88 -29.80
CA THR A 2 -10.11 48.88 -28.82
C THR A 2 -9.14 47.73 -28.97
N GLN A 3 -8.16 47.66 -28.07
CA GLN A 3 -7.21 46.55 -27.98
C GLN A 3 -7.99 45.31 -27.50
N THR A 4 -8.13 44.35 -28.39
CA THR A 4 -8.52 42.98 -28.05
C THR A 4 -7.35 42.31 -27.34
N LEU A 5 -7.51 42.07 -26.04
CA LEU A 5 -6.62 41.23 -25.26
C LEU A 5 -6.67 39.80 -25.81
N SER A 6 -5.51 39.28 -26.19
CA SER A 6 -5.34 37.90 -26.65
C SER A 6 -5.75 36.92 -25.55
N SER A 7 -6.56 35.93 -25.91
CA SER A 7 -6.91 34.81 -25.05
C SER A 7 -5.64 34.07 -24.63
N LEU A 8 -5.31 34.12 -23.34
CA LEU A 8 -4.26 33.28 -22.74
C LEU A 8 -4.67 31.82 -22.94
N ALA A 9 -4.03 31.14 -23.89
CA ALA A 9 -4.08 29.70 -23.99
C ALA A 9 -3.40 29.14 -22.73
N ILE A 10 -4.20 28.65 -21.79
CA ILE A 10 -3.71 27.93 -20.61
C ILE A 10 -3.26 26.56 -21.11
N THR A 11 -2.02 26.47 -21.57
CA THR A 11 -1.39 25.20 -21.90
C THR A 11 -1.19 24.44 -20.59
N PRO A 12 -1.65 23.18 -20.46
CA PRO A 12 -1.45 22.41 -19.23
C PRO A 12 0.05 22.28 -18.96
N THR A 13 0.50 22.87 -17.86
CA THR A 13 1.93 22.92 -17.52
C THR A 13 2.42 21.49 -17.27
N PRO A 14 3.39 20.97 -18.04
CA PRO A 14 3.77 19.55 -17.99
C PRO A 14 4.23 19.14 -16.60
N LEU A 15 3.67 18.05 -16.08
CA LEU A 15 3.80 17.62 -14.67
C LEU A 15 5.23 17.34 -14.24
N LYS A 16 6.07 16.90 -15.18
CA LYS A 16 7.50 16.68 -15.03
C LYS A 16 8.18 17.48 -16.13
N PRO A 17 8.82 18.63 -15.80
CA PRO A 17 9.51 19.42 -16.79
C PRO A 17 10.63 18.58 -17.41
N ALA A 18 10.69 18.51 -18.74
CA ALA A 18 11.76 17.80 -19.43
C ALA A 18 13.14 18.37 -19.03
N ASP A 19 13.21 19.68 -18.78
CA ASP A 19 14.43 20.41 -18.47
C ASP A 19 15.02 20.03 -17.11
N THR A 20 14.19 19.63 -16.13
CA THR A 20 14.65 19.24 -14.78
C THR A 20 14.82 17.72 -14.63
N TRP A 21 14.43 16.93 -15.64
CA TRP A 21 14.50 15.47 -15.61
C TRP A 21 15.91 14.90 -15.42
N PRO A 22 16.96 15.36 -16.13
CA PRO A 22 18.30 14.78 -15.97
C PRO A 22 18.85 14.95 -14.55
N ALA A 23 18.66 16.13 -13.96
CA ALA A 23 19.10 16.43 -12.60
C ALA A 23 18.33 15.60 -11.56
N ALA A 24 17.00 15.53 -11.69
CA ALA A 24 16.15 14.76 -10.79
C ALA A 24 16.42 13.24 -10.88
N SER A 25 16.66 12.71 -12.08
CA SER A 25 17.00 11.30 -12.27
C SER A 25 18.35 10.95 -11.64
N ALA A 26 19.36 11.81 -11.80
CA ALA A 26 20.66 11.63 -11.16
C ALA A 26 20.58 11.74 -9.63
N ALA A 27 19.78 12.67 -9.11
CA ALA A 27 19.52 12.84 -7.68
C ALA A 27 18.81 11.60 -7.10
N LEU A 28 17.77 11.10 -7.76
CA LEU A 28 17.06 9.90 -7.33
C LEU A 28 17.97 8.68 -7.28
N LYS A 29 18.86 8.52 -8.25
CA LYS A 29 19.87 7.44 -8.26
C LYS A 29 20.80 7.53 -7.04
N ARG A 30 21.29 8.72 -6.70
CA ARG A 30 22.15 8.93 -5.52
C ARG A 30 21.42 8.66 -4.20
N LEU A 31 20.13 9.03 -4.12
CA LEU A 31 19.30 8.72 -2.96
C LEU A 31 19.11 7.21 -2.78
N ASP A 32 18.92 6.47 -3.87
CA ASP A 32 18.79 5.01 -3.86
C ASP A 32 20.12 4.31 -3.48
N GLU A 33 21.25 4.81 -3.98
CA GLU A 33 22.59 4.36 -3.59
C GLU A 33 22.83 4.58 -2.08
N LEU A 34 22.46 5.76 -1.57
CA LEU A 34 22.56 6.07 -0.13
C LEU A 34 21.61 5.21 0.71
N HIS A 35 20.39 4.97 0.24
CA HIS A 35 19.43 4.07 0.89
C HIS A 35 20.02 2.67 1.05
N THR A 36 20.59 2.12 -0.03
CA THR A 36 21.20 0.79 -0.04
C THR A 36 22.39 0.71 0.92
N LEU A 37 23.26 1.72 0.89
CA LEU A 37 24.42 1.79 1.79
C LEU A 37 23.98 1.82 3.26
N LEU A 38 23.03 2.70 3.59
CA LEU A 38 22.53 2.85 4.95
C LEU A 38 21.78 1.61 5.43
N ALA A 39 21.03 0.93 4.57
CA ALA A 39 20.39 -0.33 4.93
C ALA A 39 21.42 -1.41 5.32
N ILE A 40 22.57 -1.46 4.65
CA ILE A 40 23.67 -2.37 4.98
C ILE A 40 24.30 -2.00 6.32
N GLU A 41 24.62 -0.72 6.55
CA GLU A 41 25.21 -0.27 7.81
C GLU A 41 24.25 -0.47 8.98
N LEU A 42 22.96 -0.08 8.84
CA LEU A 42 21.96 -0.28 9.89
C LEU A 42 21.81 -1.75 10.29
N LYS A 43 21.87 -2.68 9.32
CA LYS A 43 21.81 -4.13 9.56
C LYS A 43 23.08 -4.69 10.21
N ALA A 44 24.22 -4.01 10.05
CA ALA A 44 25.50 -4.42 10.61
C ALA A 44 25.74 -3.90 12.04
N GLN A 45 24.81 -3.10 12.59
CA GLN A 45 24.88 -2.62 13.96
C GLN A 45 24.86 -3.77 14.98
N PRO A 46 25.48 -3.58 16.16
CA PRO A 46 25.41 -4.55 17.24
C PRO A 46 23.96 -4.75 17.70
N GLY A 47 23.49 -6.00 17.66
CA GLY A 47 22.16 -6.39 18.11
C GLY A 47 22.14 -6.80 19.59
N PRO A 48 20.94 -7.05 20.17
CA PRO A 48 20.82 -7.56 21.54
C PRO A 48 21.45 -8.96 21.65
N GLY A 49 22.51 -9.08 22.44
CA GLY A 49 23.19 -10.35 22.70
C GLY A 49 22.43 -11.26 23.67
N GLU A 50 22.77 -12.55 23.66
CA GLU A 50 22.19 -13.56 24.57
C GLU A 50 22.44 -13.25 26.06
N ALA A 51 23.61 -12.67 26.38
CA ALA A 51 23.97 -12.24 27.73
C ALA A 51 23.01 -11.16 28.24
N LEU A 52 22.81 -10.09 27.47
CA LEU A 52 21.83 -9.03 27.75
C LEU A 52 20.42 -9.60 27.95
N LEU A 53 19.93 -10.42 27.01
CA LEU A 53 18.58 -10.97 27.12
C LEU A 53 18.39 -11.84 28.37
N THR A 54 19.44 -12.53 28.81
CA THR A 54 19.45 -13.31 30.04
C THR A 54 19.47 -12.41 31.28
N ALA A 55 20.35 -11.40 31.32
CA ALA A 55 20.46 -10.45 32.42
C ALA A 55 19.18 -9.62 32.63
N LEU A 56 18.50 -9.23 31.55
CA LEU A 56 17.21 -8.54 31.61
C LEU A 56 16.10 -9.44 32.20
N GLY A 57 16.20 -10.77 32.08
CA GLY A 57 15.27 -11.73 32.69
C GLY A 57 15.63 -12.10 34.13
N GLY A 58 16.84 -11.79 34.57
CA GLY A 58 17.35 -12.06 35.91
C GLY A 58 16.97 -10.99 36.95
N SER A 59 17.14 -11.33 38.23
CA SER A 59 16.92 -10.41 39.36
C SER A 59 18.14 -9.56 39.72
N ASP A 60 19.31 -9.81 39.13
CA ASP A 60 20.53 -9.04 39.41
C ASP A 60 20.52 -7.72 38.65
N VAL A 61 20.35 -6.63 39.40
CA VAL A 61 20.32 -5.26 38.87
C VAL A 61 21.70 -4.82 38.35
N SER A 62 22.79 -5.31 38.96
CA SER A 62 24.15 -4.91 38.58
C SER A 62 24.57 -5.56 37.26
N GLU A 63 24.26 -6.86 37.10
CA GLU A 63 24.48 -7.59 35.85
C GLU A 63 23.65 -6.98 34.71
N ARG A 64 22.40 -6.61 35.00
CA ARG A 64 21.52 -5.93 34.05
C ARG A 64 22.09 -4.60 33.56
N GLU A 65 22.50 -3.73 34.47
CA GLU A 65 23.06 -2.42 34.13
C GLU A 65 24.36 -2.56 33.31
N LEU A 66 25.21 -3.52 33.68
CA LEU A 66 26.45 -3.80 32.95
C LEU A 66 26.18 -4.18 31.49
N GLU A 67 25.24 -5.10 31.25
CA GLU A 67 24.91 -5.56 29.91
C GLU A 67 24.20 -4.47 29.08
N ILE A 68 23.34 -3.66 29.70
CA ILE A 68 22.73 -2.49 29.03
C ILE A 68 23.84 -1.51 28.62
N PHE A 69 24.73 -1.17 29.53
CA PHE A 69 25.85 -0.26 29.24
C PHE A 69 26.75 -0.82 28.12
N SER A 70 27.03 -2.12 28.13
CA SER A 70 27.80 -2.81 27.09
C SER A 70 27.17 -2.64 25.70
N LEU A 71 25.86 -2.87 25.55
CA LEU A 71 25.16 -2.67 24.27
C LEU A 71 25.20 -1.20 23.81
N LEU A 72 24.96 -0.26 24.73
CA LEU A 72 24.99 1.17 24.41
C LEU A 72 26.39 1.59 23.94
N GLN A 73 27.44 1.16 24.64
CA GLN A 73 28.83 1.42 24.26
C GLN A 73 29.17 0.83 22.89
N GLN A 74 28.78 -0.42 22.62
CA GLN A 74 28.99 -1.04 21.31
C GLN A 74 28.29 -0.26 20.19
N THR A 75 27.10 0.27 20.46
CA THR A 75 26.34 1.09 19.50
C THR A 75 27.05 2.42 19.24
N ASP A 76 27.53 3.11 20.28
CA ASP A 76 28.31 4.34 20.11
C ASP A 76 29.61 4.09 19.33
N ASP A 77 30.36 3.06 19.75
CA ASP A 77 31.64 2.67 19.15
C ASP A 77 31.44 2.34 17.67
N TYR A 78 30.34 1.68 17.30
CA TYR A 78 30.02 1.38 15.90
C TYR A 78 29.97 2.64 15.01
N TRP A 79 29.36 3.72 15.52
CA TRP A 79 29.24 4.99 14.79
C TRP A 79 30.54 5.81 14.82
N THR A 80 31.28 5.77 15.92
CA THR A 80 32.48 6.61 16.12
C THR A 80 33.80 5.95 15.74
N ASP A 81 33.85 4.63 15.57
CA ASP A 81 35.08 3.91 15.19
C ASP A 81 35.57 4.39 13.81
N PRO A 82 36.76 5.01 13.72
CA PRO A 82 37.33 5.47 12.45
C PRO A 82 37.75 4.32 11.53
N GLY A 83 37.79 3.08 12.04
CA GLY A 83 38.18 1.90 11.29
C GLY A 83 39.53 2.05 10.59
N LYS A 84 39.66 1.45 9.40
CA LYS A 84 40.91 1.49 8.60
C LYS A 84 41.08 2.77 7.78
N ASN A 85 40.03 3.57 7.62
CA ASN A 85 40.00 4.71 6.70
C ASN A 85 40.23 6.06 7.40
N ALA A 86 40.49 6.05 8.72
CA ALA A 86 40.69 7.23 9.57
C ALA A 86 39.48 8.20 9.68
N GLU A 87 38.32 7.84 9.12
CA GLU A 87 37.06 8.58 9.22
C GLU A 87 35.99 7.68 9.85
N SER A 88 35.29 8.20 10.86
CA SER A 88 34.20 7.46 11.50
C SER A 88 33.00 7.29 10.55
N ARG A 89 32.11 6.34 10.83
CA ARG A 89 30.83 6.24 10.10
C ARG A 89 30.03 7.53 10.24
N ARG A 90 29.99 8.09 11.45
CA ARG A 90 29.37 9.39 11.75
C ARG A 90 29.89 10.51 10.85
N ASP A 91 31.21 10.65 10.71
CA ASP A 91 31.81 11.72 9.88
C ASP A 91 31.48 11.57 8.39
N ARG A 92 31.41 10.33 7.89
CA ARG A 92 31.02 10.04 6.50
C ARG A 92 29.54 10.33 6.23
N LEU A 93 28.68 10.20 7.24
CA LEU A 93 27.23 10.39 7.09
C LEU A 93 26.82 11.85 7.02
N VAL A 94 27.48 12.76 7.73
CA VAL A 94 27.13 14.19 7.72
C VAL A 94 27.07 14.78 6.29
N PRO A 95 28.13 14.69 5.47
CA PRO A 95 28.09 15.22 4.09
C PRO A 95 27.13 14.43 3.20
N ALA A 96 26.92 13.13 3.46
CA ALA A 96 25.96 12.32 2.72
C ALA A 96 24.50 12.77 2.98
N LEU A 97 24.15 13.07 4.23
CA LEU A 97 22.83 13.60 4.61
C LEU A 97 22.59 14.98 4.01
N GLN A 98 23.57 15.88 4.08
CA GLN A 98 23.46 17.19 3.44
C GLN A 98 23.21 17.07 1.93
N ARG A 99 23.95 16.18 1.25
CA ARG A 99 23.75 15.91 -0.18
C ARG A 99 22.38 15.30 -0.45
N ALA A 100 21.92 14.39 0.40
CA ALA A 100 20.60 13.76 0.27
C ALA A 100 19.46 14.79 0.32
N LEU A 101 19.54 15.80 1.17
CA LEU A 101 18.51 16.86 1.22
C LEU A 101 18.46 17.69 -0.06
N ARG A 102 19.62 17.97 -0.66
CA ARG A 102 19.70 18.66 -1.95
C ARG A 102 19.15 17.80 -3.09
N ASP A 103 19.48 16.51 -3.06
CA ASP A 103 18.97 15.55 -4.03
C ASP A 103 17.44 15.40 -3.89
N GLU A 104 16.92 15.35 -2.67
CA GLU A 104 15.47 15.36 -2.40
C GLU A 104 14.82 16.64 -2.92
N ALA A 105 15.40 17.82 -2.66
CA ALA A 105 14.89 19.08 -3.18
C ALA A 105 14.81 19.07 -4.70
N SER A 106 15.86 18.57 -5.37
CA SER A 106 15.90 18.47 -6.83
C SER A 106 14.77 17.58 -7.37
N VAL A 107 14.52 16.45 -6.71
CA VAL A 107 13.42 15.53 -7.07
C VAL A 107 12.05 16.18 -6.82
N ARG A 108 11.82 16.76 -5.63
CA ARG A 108 10.54 17.41 -5.28
C ARG A 108 10.23 18.61 -6.17
N ILE A 109 11.25 19.39 -6.57
CA ILE A 109 11.08 20.50 -7.52
C ILE A 109 10.65 19.99 -8.90
N HIS A 110 11.29 18.92 -9.37
CA HIS A 110 10.90 18.28 -10.63
C HIS A 110 9.47 17.73 -10.59
N GLU A 111 9.04 17.22 -9.43
CA GLU A 111 7.68 16.70 -9.20
C GLU A 111 6.67 17.78 -8.80
N ARG A 112 7.10 19.04 -8.70
CA ARG A 112 6.31 20.23 -8.29
C ARG A 112 5.72 20.15 -6.88
N ASP A 113 6.36 19.38 -6.00
CA ASP A 113 6.03 19.34 -4.57
C ASP A 113 6.82 20.35 -3.74
N LEU A 114 7.81 21.02 -4.37
CA LEU A 114 8.59 22.09 -3.77
C LEU A 114 8.89 23.17 -4.83
N GLU A 115 8.79 24.44 -4.47
CA GLU A 115 9.20 25.52 -5.37
C GLU A 115 10.73 25.61 -5.46
N SER A 116 11.26 25.95 -6.64
CA SER A 116 12.72 26.08 -6.85
C SER A 116 13.37 27.15 -5.96
N GLY A 117 12.62 28.17 -5.53
CA GLY A 117 13.11 29.21 -4.64
C GLY A 117 13.55 28.71 -3.26
N TYR A 118 13.12 27.51 -2.83
CA TYR A 118 13.59 26.92 -1.56
C TYR A 118 15.00 26.35 -1.63
N LEU A 119 15.62 26.24 -2.82
CA LEU A 119 17.03 25.83 -2.95
C LEU A 119 17.99 26.82 -2.29
N VAL A 120 17.58 28.07 -2.07
CA VAL A 120 18.38 29.07 -1.35
C VAL A 120 18.67 28.64 0.10
N CYS A 121 17.77 27.85 0.71
CA CYS A 121 17.95 27.29 2.05
C CYS A 121 18.92 26.10 2.08
N LEU A 122 19.36 25.61 0.92
CA LEU A 122 20.30 24.51 0.78
C LEU A 122 21.44 24.95 -0.14
N PRO A 123 22.41 25.75 0.31
CA PRO A 123 23.51 26.21 -0.54
C PRO A 123 24.50 25.08 -0.87
N ASP A 124 25.18 25.18 -2.02
CA ASP A 124 26.22 24.21 -2.44
C ASP A 124 27.49 24.29 -1.57
N SER A 125 27.79 25.48 -1.04
CA SER A 125 28.90 25.74 -0.14
C SER A 125 28.49 26.79 0.90
N PRO A 126 28.91 26.66 2.17
CA PRO A 126 28.63 27.66 3.21
C PRO A 126 29.09 29.07 2.82
N ASP A 127 30.16 29.20 2.03
CA ASP A 127 30.74 30.48 1.60
C ASP A 127 29.91 31.23 0.53
N GLN A 128 28.88 30.60 -0.04
CA GLN A 128 28.09 31.16 -1.16
C GLN A 128 26.71 31.70 -0.73
N SER A 129 26.43 31.83 0.57
CA SER A 129 25.05 31.87 1.06
C SER A 129 24.61 33.24 1.60
N PRO A 130 23.31 33.59 1.49
CA PRO A 130 22.69 34.59 2.36
C PRO A 130 22.83 34.19 3.84
N ALA A 131 22.59 35.12 4.77
CA ALA A 131 22.58 34.84 6.20
C ALA A 131 21.45 33.84 6.54
N LEU A 132 21.75 32.55 6.48
CA LEU A 132 20.81 31.48 6.84
C LEU A 132 20.84 31.26 8.36
N THR A 133 19.66 31.13 8.95
CA THR A 133 19.50 30.72 10.34
C THR A 133 19.12 29.25 10.40
N TYR A 134 19.80 28.49 11.24
CA TYR A 134 19.51 27.09 11.53
C TYR A 134 18.94 26.97 12.93
N ALA A 135 17.80 26.31 13.07
CA ALA A 135 17.17 26.06 14.35
C ALA A 135 16.73 24.60 14.48
N SER A 136 16.84 24.03 15.68
CA SER A 136 16.19 22.77 16.01
C SER A 136 14.76 23.01 16.49
N LEU A 137 13.92 22.00 16.29
CA LEU A 137 12.50 22.05 16.60
C LEU A 137 12.24 21.37 17.95
N HIS A 138 11.51 22.04 18.82
CA HIS A 138 11.13 21.55 20.14
C HIS A 138 9.62 21.59 20.31
N VAL A 139 9.07 20.64 21.06
CA VAL A 139 7.66 20.57 21.43
C VAL A 139 7.51 20.53 22.95
N GLN A 140 6.58 21.30 23.47
CA GLN A 140 6.23 21.30 24.88
C GLN A 140 5.29 20.12 25.16
N LEU A 141 5.69 19.23 26.07
CA LEU A 141 4.83 18.12 26.51
C LEU A 141 4.25 18.31 27.91
N HIS A 142 4.96 19.06 28.77
CA HIS A 142 4.57 19.38 30.13
C HIS A 142 4.89 20.86 30.43
N ASP A 143 4.33 21.38 31.52
CA ASP A 143 4.70 22.69 32.04
C ASP A 143 6.22 22.71 32.29
N ASP A 144 6.93 23.61 31.57
CA ASP A 144 8.37 23.83 31.59
C ASP A 144 9.29 22.79 30.91
N GLU A 145 8.79 21.73 30.27
CA GLU A 145 9.62 20.76 29.54
C GLU A 145 9.42 20.83 28.01
N TYR A 146 10.44 21.34 27.32
CA TYR A 146 10.56 21.28 25.86
C TYR A 146 11.41 20.09 25.45
N VAL A 147 10.85 19.23 24.61
CA VAL A 147 11.53 18.05 24.08
C VAL A 147 11.93 18.33 22.62
N GLU A 148 13.21 18.15 22.34
CA GLU A 148 13.75 18.31 20.99
C GLU A 148 13.28 17.16 20.07
N MET A 149 12.82 17.51 18.87
CA MET A 149 12.56 16.56 17.79
C MET A 149 13.90 16.17 17.14
N ALA A 150 14.34 14.94 17.38
CA ALA A 150 15.68 14.50 16.99
C ALA A 150 15.87 14.57 15.47
N GLY A 151 16.95 15.25 15.05
CA GLY A 151 17.32 15.41 13.65
C GLY A 151 16.47 16.41 12.86
N ALA A 152 15.45 17.03 13.47
CA ALA A 152 14.68 18.08 12.83
C ALA A 152 15.49 19.38 12.71
N LEU A 153 15.49 19.98 11.53
CA LEU A 153 16.17 21.26 11.27
C LEU A 153 15.26 22.20 10.49
N ALA A 154 15.05 23.40 11.01
CA ALA A 154 14.48 24.52 10.29
C ALA A 154 15.61 25.41 9.75
N ILE A 155 15.64 25.58 8.43
CA ILE A 155 16.63 26.41 7.72
C ILE A 155 15.88 27.59 7.11
N SER A 156 16.12 28.79 7.62
CA SER A 156 15.40 29.99 7.19
C SER A 156 16.34 31.04 6.62
N GLU A 157 15.83 31.75 5.62
CA GLU A 157 16.37 33.05 5.22
C GLU A 157 15.89 34.12 6.21
N GLU A 158 16.75 35.08 6.56
CA GLU A 158 16.56 36.08 7.63
C GLU A 158 15.19 36.81 7.62
N GLN A 159 14.59 37.00 6.44
CA GLN A 159 13.26 37.60 6.28
C GLN A 159 12.39 36.85 5.24
N GLY A 160 12.66 35.56 5.05
CA GLY A 160 12.18 34.83 3.89
C GLY A 160 11.68 33.42 4.17
N ARG A 161 11.89 32.57 3.17
CA ARG A 161 11.39 31.20 3.13
C ARG A 161 12.06 30.36 4.21
N THR A 162 11.29 29.41 4.77
CA THR A 162 11.79 28.41 5.71
C THR A 162 11.67 27.03 5.09
N LEU A 163 12.77 26.28 5.05
CA LEU A 163 12.79 24.86 4.72
C LEU A 163 12.89 24.05 6.01
N LEU A 164 11.94 23.16 6.23
CA LEU A 164 11.95 22.21 7.33
C LEU A 164 12.41 20.85 6.83
N MET A 165 13.44 20.30 7.45
CA MET A 165 13.84 18.90 7.34
C MET A 165 13.27 18.14 8.53
N LEU A 166 12.49 17.09 8.27
CA LEU A 166 12.04 16.13 9.28
C LEU A 166 12.51 14.72 8.89
N PRO A 167 13.32 14.06 9.73
CA PRO A 167 13.66 12.65 9.54
C PRO A 167 12.41 11.78 9.35
N GLY A 168 12.47 10.85 8.40
CA GLY A 168 11.33 10.04 7.98
C GLY A 168 10.38 10.75 6.98
N LEU A 169 10.05 12.02 7.18
CA LEU A 169 9.08 12.74 6.32
C LEU A 169 9.72 13.48 5.12
N GLY A 170 11.01 13.81 5.24
CA GLY A 170 11.76 14.56 4.23
C GLY A 170 11.66 16.08 4.41
N ILE A 171 11.78 16.82 3.31
CA ILE A 171 11.81 18.29 3.32
C ILE A 171 10.50 18.95 2.93
N MET A 172 10.18 20.08 3.56
CA MET A 172 8.97 20.87 3.33
C MET A 172 9.29 22.36 3.33
N GLY A 173 8.75 23.08 2.34
CA GLY A 173 8.91 24.53 2.22
C GLY A 173 7.74 25.29 2.83
N PHE A 174 8.05 26.33 3.60
CA PHE A 174 7.09 27.24 4.21
C PHE A 174 7.45 28.69 3.89
N ALA A 175 6.42 29.52 3.68
CA ALA A 175 6.62 30.94 3.41
C ALA A 175 7.25 31.68 4.59
N THR A 176 6.94 31.28 5.83
CA THR A 176 7.48 31.84 7.07
C THR A 176 7.59 30.78 8.17
N GLN A 177 8.43 31.01 9.18
CA GLN A 177 8.51 30.17 10.38
C GLN A 177 7.17 30.06 11.12
N ALA A 178 6.41 31.16 11.22
CA ALA A 178 5.10 31.15 11.88
C ALA A 178 4.11 30.21 11.19
N LEU A 179 4.09 30.19 9.85
CA LEU A 179 3.25 29.27 9.08
C LEU A 179 3.68 27.81 9.26
N MET A 180 4.99 27.56 9.35
CA MET A 180 5.54 26.24 9.65
C MET A 180 5.04 25.74 11.01
N LEU A 181 5.22 26.52 12.08
CA LEU A 181 4.81 26.13 13.43
C LEU A 181 3.29 25.91 13.53
N ALA A 182 2.48 26.79 12.94
CA ALA A 182 1.03 26.60 12.88
C ALA A 182 0.61 25.33 12.12
N THR A 183 1.34 24.98 11.06
CA THR A 183 1.07 23.75 10.29
C THR A 183 1.44 22.50 11.08
N LEU A 184 2.58 22.52 11.77
CA LEU A 184 3.02 21.40 12.61
C LEU A 184 2.09 21.20 13.82
N ALA A 185 1.62 22.26 14.46
CA ALA A 185 0.62 22.16 15.52
C ALA A 185 -0.66 21.46 15.03
N ARG A 186 -1.14 21.81 13.83
CA ARG A 186 -2.29 21.12 13.21
C ARG A 186 -2.01 19.63 12.95
N TRP A 187 -0.81 19.29 12.53
CA TRP A 187 -0.42 17.90 12.27
C TRP A 187 -0.31 17.08 13.57
N LEU A 188 0.22 17.67 14.64
CA LEU A 188 0.25 17.03 15.96
C LEU A 188 -1.16 16.72 16.50
N ASN A 189 -2.17 17.51 16.10
CA ASN A 189 -3.58 17.27 16.44
C ASN A 189 -4.33 16.36 15.44
N THR A 190 -3.67 15.88 14.39
CA THR A 190 -4.28 15.01 13.38
C THR A 190 -3.80 13.58 13.61
N ALA A 191 -4.68 12.69 14.05
CA ALA A 191 -4.32 11.31 14.45
C ALA A 191 -3.47 10.56 13.40
N THR A 192 -3.74 10.75 12.11
CA THR A 192 -3.00 10.08 11.02
C THR A 192 -1.61 10.66 10.75
N LEU A 193 -1.30 11.88 11.21
CA LEU A 193 -0.03 12.58 10.99
C LEU A 193 0.81 12.70 12.26
N GLN A 194 0.18 12.61 13.43
CA GLN A 194 0.80 12.73 14.73
C GLN A 194 1.94 11.73 14.92
N ASP A 195 1.70 10.45 14.62
CA ASP A 195 2.70 9.38 14.81
C ASP A 195 4.00 9.64 14.05
N ALA A 196 3.90 10.17 12.82
CA ALA A 196 5.07 10.44 12.00
C ALA A 196 5.93 11.59 12.57
N LEU A 197 5.30 12.60 13.17
CA LEU A 197 6.01 13.69 13.85
C LEU A 197 6.62 13.20 15.16
N LEU A 198 5.84 12.50 15.99
CA LEU A 198 6.29 12.00 17.28
C LEU A 198 7.39 10.95 17.15
N ASN A 199 7.50 10.25 16.01
CA ASN A 199 8.58 9.29 15.77
C ASN A 199 9.98 9.92 15.91
N THR A 200 10.12 11.23 15.71
CA THR A 200 11.38 11.96 15.92
C THR A 200 11.73 12.21 17.39
N MET A 201 10.79 12.03 18.32
CA MET A 201 11.01 12.17 19.75
C MET A 201 11.47 10.85 20.38
N GLU A 202 12.11 10.88 21.55
CA GLU A 202 12.48 9.65 22.26
C GLU A 202 11.26 8.79 22.63
N ARG A 203 11.41 7.47 22.57
CA ARG A 203 10.32 6.51 22.76
C ARG A 203 9.64 6.66 24.12
N ARG A 204 10.38 7.07 25.17
CA ARG A 204 9.82 7.34 26.49
C ARG A 204 8.70 8.38 26.46
N HIS A 205 8.87 9.45 25.70
CA HIS A 205 7.89 10.53 25.58
C HIS A 205 6.71 10.09 24.72
N GLN A 206 6.97 9.32 23.65
CA GLN A 206 5.92 8.72 22.85
C GLN A 206 5.04 7.77 23.66
N ASP A 207 5.64 6.87 24.44
CA ASP A 207 4.91 5.93 25.30
C ASP A 207 4.09 6.66 26.38
N GLN A 208 4.59 7.78 26.93
CA GLN A 208 3.86 8.62 27.88
C GLN A 208 2.63 9.27 27.22
N LEU A 209 2.81 9.88 26.06
CA LEU A 209 1.69 10.47 25.29
C LEU A 209 0.66 9.42 24.91
N PHE A 210 1.12 8.25 24.47
CA PHE A 210 0.24 7.15 24.12
C PHE A 210 -0.59 6.67 25.31
N LYS A 211 0.00 6.59 26.51
CA LYS A 211 -0.72 6.27 27.74
C LYS A 211 -1.82 7.31 28.04
N ILE A 212 -1.51 8.61 27.89
CA ILE A 212 -2.49 9.68 28.10
C ILE A 212 -3.65 9.57 27.10
N ILE A 213 -3.34 9.32 25.82
CA ILE A 213 -4.35 9.21 24.76
C ILE A 213 -5.26 7.98 24.94
N GLN A 214 -4.73 6.88 25.51
CA GLN A 214 -5.49 5.66 25.73
C GLN A 214 -6.32 5.66 27.03
N ASP A 215 -5.94 6.49 28.00
CA ASP A 215 -6.67 6.60 29.26
C ASP A 215 -7.94 7.44 29.07
N ALA A 216 -9.10 6.83 29.32
CA ALA A 216 -10.40 7.49 29.15
C ALA A 216 -10.62 8.66 30.13
N ASP A 217 -9.87 8.68 31.24
CA ASP A 217 -9.98 9.71 32.28
C ASP A 217 -8.98 10.86 32.07
N LEU A 218 -8.04 10.74 31.13
CA LEU A 218 -7.07 11.78 30.80
C LEU A 218 -7.43 12.47 29.47
N TYR A 219 -7.19 13.78 29.42
CA TYR A 219 -7.39 14.58 28.21
C TYR A 219 -6.07 15.26 27.85
N LEU A 220 -5.55 14.93 26.66
CA LEU A 220 -4.43 15.66 26.09
C LEU A 220 -4.95 16.95 25.46
N GLU A 221 -4.52 18.09 25.98
CA GLU A 221 -4.87 19.38 25.38
C GLU A 221 -4.34 19.46 23.94
N PRO A 222 -5.11 20.05 23.01
CA PRO A 222 -4.65 20.21 21.64
C PRO A 222 -3.40 21.09 21.56
N PHE A 223 -2.38 20.62 20.83
CA PHE A 223 -1.15 21.37 20.60
C PHE A 223 -1.44 22.67 19.82
N LYS A 224 -0.81 23.75 20.24
CA LYS A 224 -0.85 25.06 19.60
C LYS A 224 0.52 25.41 19.04
N ALA A 225 0.57 26.48 18.26
CA ALA A 225 1.84 26.98 17.73
C ALA A 225 2.79 27.49 18.84
N GLU A 226 2.25 27.90 19.99
CA GLU A 226 3.03 28.34 21.17
C GLU A 226 3.75 27.19 21.87
N ASP A 227 3.24 25.96 21.73
CA ASP A 227 3.86 24.74 22.28
C ASP A 227 5.05 24.28 21.42
N LEU A 228 5.27 24.88 20.24
CA LEU A 228 6.37 24.58 19.35
C LEU A 228 7.39 25.72 19.36
N GLN A 229 8.65 25.39 19.61
CA GLN A 229 9.73 26.38 19.68
C GLN A 229 10.87 26.04 18.74
N LEU A 230 11.48 27.09 18.19
CA LEU A 230 12.71 27.02 17.42
C LEU A 230 13.87 27.51 18.27
N GLN A 231 14.87 26.65 18.47
CA GLN A 231 16.07 26.99 19.21
C GLN A 231 17.26 27.10 18.25
N PRO A 232 18.03 28.21 18.26
CA PRO A 232 19.18 28.37 17.36
C PRO A 232 20.22 27.27 17.53
N VAL A 233 20.68 26.69 16.42
CA VAL A 233 21.78 25.72 16.41
C VAL A 233 23.10 26.48 16.33
N THR A 234 23.92 26.40 17.37
CA THR A 234 25.21 27.10 17.46
C THR A 234 26.39 26.27 16.95
N THR A 235 26.17 24.99 16.66
CA THR A 235 27.17 24.04 16.12
C THR A 235 26.94 23.85 14.62
N THR A 236 27.72 22.94 13.99
CA THR A 236 27.51 22.55 12.60
C THR A 236 26.12 21.88 12.44
N PRO A 237 25.17 22.48 11.68
CA PRO A 237 23.75 22.09 11.76
C PRO A 237 23.47 20.61 11.47
N PHE A 238 24.07 20.07 10.41
CA PHE A 238 23.88 18.66 10.04
C PHE A 238 24.56 17.68 11.00
N MET A 239 25.65 18.09 11.66
CA MET A 239 26.26 17.31 12.72
C MET A 239 25.37 17.30 13.96
N HIS A 240 24.81 18.46 14.34
CA HIS A 240 23.81 18.55 15.42
C HIS A 240 22.62 17.63 15.16
N ALA A 241 22.04 17.67 13.95
CA ALA A 241 20.92 16.80 13.61
C ALA A 241 21.26 15.31 13.70
N LEU A 242 22.42 14.90 13.18
CA LEU A 242 22.88 13.52 13.28
C LEU A 242 23.10 13.10 14.74
N ASP A 243 23.76 13.94 15.53
CA ASP A 243 24.03 13.68 16.95
C ASP A 243 22.74 13.52 17.75
N ARG A 244 21.71 14.33 17.47
CA ARG A 244 20.41 14.18 18.12
C ARG A 244 19.72 12.87 17.74
N LEU A 245 19.84 12.42 16.49
CA LEU A 245 19.34 11.10 16.07
C LEU A 245 20.08 9.96 16.77
N LEU A 246 21.41 10.02 16.87
CA LEU A 246 22.21 9.00 17.57
C LEU A 246 21.92 8.99 19.07
N ASN A 247 21.77 10.16 19.70
CA ASN A 247 21.35 10.26 21.11
C ASN A 247 19.96 9.67 21.32
N LYS A 248 19.02 9.93 20.41
CA LYS A 248 17.70 9.29 20.42
C LYS A 248 17.82 7.77 20.32
N GLN A 249 18.64 7.24 19.41
CA GLN A 249 18.88 5.80 19.30
C GLN A 249 19.29 5.20 20.65
N ARG A 250 20.31 5.81 21.26
CA ARG A 250 20.86 5.39 22.54
C ARG A 250 19.80 5.38 23.63
N ASN A 251 18.99 6.44 23.72
CA ASN A 251 17.94 6.58 24.73
C ASN A 251 16.78 5.61 24.49
N ASP A 252 16.42 5.36 23.23
CA ASP A 252 15.39 4.38 22.86
C ASP A 252 15.84 2.95 23.19
N ILE A 253 17.11 2.60 22.96
CA ILE A 253 17.68 1.29 23.32
C ILE A 253 17.62 1.10 24.84
N ARG A 254 18.08 2.09 25.61
CA ARG A 254 18.01 2.05 27.09
C ARG A 254 16.56 1.87 27.55
N HIS A 255 15.65 2.68 27.04
CA HIS A 255 14.22 2.60 27.39
C HIS A 255 13.60 1.24 27.05
N ALA A 256 13.97 0.66 25.91
CA ALA A 256 13.54 -0.69 25.53
C ALA A 256 14.06 -1.78 26.48
N CYS A 257 15.29 -1.62 26.98
CA CYS A 257 15.89 -2.52 27.97
C CYS A 257 15.23 -2.41 29.36
N GLU A 258 14.86 -1.20 29.78
CA GLU A 258 14.32 -0.90 31.12
C GLU A 258 12.81 -1.14 31.26
N ARG A 259 12.11 -1.48 30.17
CA ARG A 259 10.65 -1.59 30.13
C ARG A 259 10.14 -2.72 31.04
N PRO A 260 9.38 -2.43 32.11
CA PRO A 260 8.96 -3.43 33.10
C PRO A 260 7.93 -4.42 32.56
N ASP A 261 7.08 -4.00 31.62
CA ASP A 261 5.88 -4.72 31.20
C ASP A 261 6.12 -5.84 30.17
N THR A 262 7.39 -6.15 29.84
CA THR A 262 7.73 -7.09 28.77
C THR A 262 8.30 -8.39 29.34
N GLU A 263 7.44 -9.28 29.84
CA GLU A 263 7.82 -10.60 30.39
C GLU A 263 8.40 -11.54 29.31
N HIS A 264 7.94 -11.39 28.06
CA HIS A 264 8.31 -12.29 26.97
C HIS A 264 9.64 -11.87 26.34
N ARG A 265 10.64 -12.76 26.42
CA ARG A 265 11.99 -12.57 25.85
C ARG A 265 11.98 -12.15 24.38
N ALA A 266 11.16 -12.81 23.56
CA ALA A 266 11.07 -12.51 22.12
C ALA A 266 10.54 -11.10 21.85
N THR A 267 9.53 -10.66 22.61
CA THR A 267 8.99 -9.30 22.52
C THR A 267 10.03 -8.25 22.92
N ARG A 268 10.78 -8.52 23.99
CA ARG A 268 11.86 -7.63 24.45
C ARG A 268 12.97 -7.51 23.41
N GLN A 269 13.40 -8.62 22.83
CA GLN A 269 14.37 -8.62 21.73
C GLN A 269 13.88 -7.78 20.55
N ALA A 270 12.61 -7.93 20.15
CA ALA A 270 12.03 -7.16 19.06
C ALA A 270 11.97 -5.65 19.37
N LEU A 271 11.67 -5.25 20.61
CA LEU A 271 11.66 -3.85 21.02
C LEU A 271 13.06 -3.22 20.98
N ILE A 272 14.07 -3.93 21.49
CA ILE A 272 15.48 -3.47 21.45
C ILE A 272 15.94 -3.36 20.00
N GLN A 273 15.64 -4.37 19.17
CA GLN A 273 15.99 -4.32 17.75
C GLN A 273 15.31 -3.16 17.03
N ALA A 274 14.02 -2.90 17.30
CA ALA A 274 13.30 -1.76 16.72
C ALA A 274 13.90 -0.40 17.12
N ALA A 275 14.45 -0.29 18.34
CA ALA A 275 15.18 0.90 18.78
C ALA A 275 16.53 1.07 18.05
N ILE A 276 17.27 -0.03 17.84
CA ILE A 276 18.52 -0.04 17.06
C ILE A 276 18.26 0.34 15.60
N ASP A 277 17.19 -0.18 15.00
CA ASP A 277 16.88 0.04 13.60
C ASP A 277 16.46 1.49 13.30
N MET A 278 16.01 2.25 14.31
CA MET A 278 15.50 3.62 14.20
C MET A 278 14.60 3.82 12.98
N ARG A 279 13.56 2.98 12.90
CA ARG A 279 12.74 2.75 11.70
C ARG A 279 12.49 4.03 10.88
N GLY A 280 13.21 4.15 9.77
CA GLY A 280 13.02 5.20 8.77
C GLY A 280 13.58 6.58 9.10
N LEU A 281 14.24 6.78 10.25
CA LEU A 281 14.76 8.09 10.67
C LEU A 281 16.17 8.36 10.13
N LEU A 282 17.00 7.33 9.94
CA LEU A 282 18.32 7.48 9.32
C LEU A 282 18.23 7.24 7.80
N GLY A 283 18.50 8.30 7.04
CA GLY A 283 18.62 8.25 5.59
C GLY A 283 17.31 8.44 4.82
N PRO A 284 17.35 8.23 3.49
CA PRO A 284 16.25 8.61 2.60
C PRO A 284 15.15 7.54 2.46
N ALA A 285 15.28 6.36 3.10
CA ALA A 285 14.41 5.20 2.86
C ALA A 285 12.91 5.53 2.97
N TYR A 286 12.49 6.04 4.13
CA TYR A 286 11.08 6.31 4.41
C TYR A 286 10.54 7.48 3.59
N MET A 287 11.37 8.50 3.35
CA MET A 287 11.05 9.60 2.46
C MET A 287 10.80 9.11 1.02
N LEU A 288 11.62 8.18 0.51
CA LEU A 288 11.43 7.59 -0.81
C LEU A 288 10.15 6.76 -0.89
N GLU A 289 9.81 6.01 0.16
CA GLU A 289 8.54 5.27 0.26
C GLU A 289 7.34 6.24 0.24
N LEU A 290 7.37 7.29 1.05
CA LEU A 290 6.33 8.33 1.10
C LEU A 290 6.18 9.04 -0.25
N ARG A 291 7.29 9.30 -0.94
CA ARG A 291 7.28 9.86 -2.30
C ARG A 291 6.59 8.91 -3.28
N GLU A 292 6.90 7.61 -3.26
CA GLU A 292 6.25 6.63 -4.14
C GLU A 292 4.75 6.51 -3.86
N LEU A 293 4.35 6.50 -2.59
CA LEU A 293 2.93 6.52 -2.19
C LEU A 293 2.23 7.79 -2.70
N THR A 294 2.84 8.96 -2.49
CA THR A 294 2.31 10.24 -2.95
C THR A 294 2.22 10.31 -4.48
N ASN A 295 3.20 9.73 -5.19
CA ASN A 295 3.20 9.62 -6.64
C ASN A 295 2.07 8.72 -7.15
N ARG A 296 1.87 7.55 -6.51
CA ARG A 296 0.75 6.65 -6.84
C ARG A 296 -0.60 7.30 -6.56
N GLN A 297 -0.76 7.99 -5.44
CA GLN A 297 -1.99 8.71 -5.11
C GLN A 297 -2.30 9.79 -6.15
N ARG A 298 -1.29 10.56 -6.56
CA ARG A 298 -1.43 11.57 -7.63
C ARG A 298 -1.79 10.93 -8.98
N GLN A 299 -1.16 9.81 -9.33
CA GLN A 299 -1.50 9.09 -10.57
C GLN A 299 -2.93 8.55 -10.52
N TYR A 300 -3.32 7.95 -9.41
CA TYR A 300 -4.69 7.47 -9.19
C TYR A 300 -5.68 8.62 -9.34
N HIS A 301 -5.49 9.72 -8.61
CA HIS A 301 -6.36 10.89 -8.68
C HIS A 301 -6.45 11.46 -10.11
N ARG A 302 -5.35 11.45 -10.88
CA ARG A 302 -5.37 11.87 -12.29
C ARG A 302 -6.16 10.93 -13.20
N SER A 303 -6.05 9.62 -12.97
CA SER A 303 -6.80 8.60 -13.71
C SER A 303 -8.30 8.59 -13.40
N LEU A 304 -8.73 9.25 -12.31
CA LEU A 304 -10.14 9.39 -12.02
C LEU A 304 -10.84 10.21 -13.11
N PRO A 305 -12.09 9.86 -13.47
CA PRO A 305 -12.95 10.72 -14.28
C PRO A 305 -13.13 12.10 -13.63
N ASP A 306 -13.27 13.14 -14.46
CA ASP A 306 -13.34 14.53 -13.96
C ASP A 306 -14.53 14.77 -13.03
N TRP A 307 -15.67 14.13 -13.29
CA TRP A 307 -16.85 14.22 -12.42
C TRP A 307 -16.59 13.65 -11.01
N MET A 308 -15.69 12.67 -10.85
CA MET A 308 -15.28 12.17 -9.53
C MET A 308 -14.32 13.13 -8.84
N LYS A 309 -13.44 13.81 -9.59
CA LYS A 309 -12.46 14.77 -9.02
C LYS A 309 -13.13 16.02 -8.43
N ILE A 310 -14.25 16.46 -9.02
CA ILE A 310 -14.99 17.66 -8.59
C ILE A 310 -16.16 17.34 -7.65
N ALA A 311 -16.49 16.06 -7.47
CA ALA A 311 -17.56 15.64 -6.58
C ALA A 311 -17.21 15.94 -5.11
N SER A 312 -18.24 16.20 -4.31
CA SER A 312 -18.06 16.31 -2.87
C SER A 312 -17.72 14.96 -2.24
N GLU A 313 -16.99 14.96 -1.14
CA GLU A 313 -16.70 13.76 -0.35
C GLU A 313 -17.99 12.99 0.00
N ALA A 314 -19.06 13.72 0.34
CA ALA A 314 -20.36 13.13 0.66
C ALA A 314 -21.01 12.43 -0.55
N ASP A 315 -20.94 13.01 -1.75
CA ASP A 315 -21.45 12.39 -2.97
C ASP A 315 -20.65 11.13 -3.33
N LEU A 316 -19.32 11.15 -3.16
CA LEU A 316 -18.45 10.01 -3.38
C LEU A 316 -18.73 8.87 -2.39
N GLN A 317 -18.94 9.19 -1.11
CA GLN A 317 -19.32 8.20 -0.09
C GLN A 317 -20.67 7.57 -0.38
N THR A 318 -21.65 8.38 -0.81
CA THR A 318 -22.98 7.90 -1.19
C THR A 318 -22.91 7.00 -2.42
N TYR A 319 -22.11 7.39 -3.42
CA TYR A 319 -21.86 6.56 -4.61
C TYR A 319 -21.21 5.22 -4.25
N ALA A 320 -20.18 5.24 -3.40
CA ALA A 320 -19.51 4.03 -2.94
C ALA A 320 -20.43 3.12 -2.12
N TRP A 321 -21.39 3.69 -1.38
CA TRP A 321 -22.43 2.92 -0.69
C TRP A 321 -23.37 2.22 -1.68
N HIS A 322 -23.84 2.92 -2.72
CA HIS A 322 -24.69 2.34 -3.76
C HIS A 322 -23.98 1.22 -4.54
N LEU A 323 -22.69 1.39 -4.86
CA LEU A 323 -21.89 0.36 -5.53
C LEU A 323 -21.77 -0.91 -4.67
N ARG A 324 -21.44 -0.76 -3.38
CA ARG A 324 -21.38 -1.90 -2.45
C ARG A 324 -22.70 -2.65 -2.35
N HIS A 325 -23.82 -1.94 -2.25
CA HIS A 325 -25.15 -2.56 -2.21
C HIS A 325 -25.49 -3.29 -3.52
N TYR A 326 -25.07 -2.76 -4.67
CA TYR A 326 -25.21 -3.46 -5.94
C TYR A 326 -24.37 -4.74 -5.98
N ASP A 327 -23.10 -4.69 -5.56
CA ASP A 327 -22.20 -5.85 -5.56
C ASP A 327 -22.70 -6.95 -4.59
N GLU A 328 -23.18 -6.57 -3.42
CA GLU A 328 -23.80 -7.49 -2.45
C GLU A 328 -25.07 -8.15 -3.01
N ALA A 329 -25.96 -7.37 -3.62
CA ALA A 329 -27.16 -7.90 -4.27
C ALA A 329 -26.83 -8.82 -5.45
N HIS A 330 -25.78 -8.49 -6.22
CA HIS A 330 -25.32 -9.29 -7.34
C HIS A 330 -24.75 -10.64 -6.86
N ALA A 331 -23.92 -10.64 -5.82
CA ALA A 331 -23.39 -11.85 -5.21
C ALA A 331 -24.50 -12.74 -4.63
N ALA A 332 -25.47 -12.15 -3.92
CA ALA A 332 -26.64 -12.86 -3.40
C ALA A 332 -27.46 -13.50 -4.53
N MET A 333 -27.69 -12.77 -5.63
CA MET A 333 -28.41 -13.29 -6.80
C MET A 333 -27.69 -14.50 -7.42
N LEU A 334 -26.38 -14.43 -7.61
CA LEU A 334 -25.59 -15.54 -8.16
C LEU A 334 -25.66 -16.78 -7.25
N SER A 335 -25.61 -16.57 -5.93
CA SER A 335 -25.75 -17.66 -4.95
C SER A 335 -27.13 -18.31 -5.01
N VAL A 336 -28.20 -17.52 -5.12
CA VAL A 336 -29.58 -18.00 -5.19
C VAL A 336 -29.88 -18.73 -6.50
N LEU A 337 -29.35 -18.24 -7.64
CA LEU A 337 -29.48 -18.95 -8.92
C LEU A 337 -28.72 -20.27 -8.95
N GLY A 338 -27.60 -20.38 -8.21
CA GLY A 338 -26.76 -21.57 -8.19
C GLY A 338 -26.40 -22.02 -9.60
N SER A 339 -26.70 -23.29 -9.92
CA SER A 339 -26.50 -23.86 -11.26
C SER A 339 -27.21 -23.09 -12.39
N ALA A 340 -28.26 -22.31 -12.12
CA ALA A 340 -28.96 -21.53 -13.14
C ALA A 340 -28.25 -20.20 -13.49
N ALA A 341 -27.18 -19.84 -12.76
CA ALA A 341 -26.45 -18.60 -12.96
C ALA A 341 -25.74 -18.54 -14.32
N SER A 342 -25.29 -19.69 -14.84
CA SER A 342 -24.57 -19.79 -16.12
C SER A 342 -24.62 -21.22 -16.68
N PRO A 343 -24.46 -21.40 -18.01
CA PRO A 343 -24.35 -22.73 -18.62
C PRO A 343 -23.24 -23.58 -18.01
N GLU A 344 -22.11 -22.97 -17.64
CA GLU A 344 -20.95 -23.65 -17.07
C GLU A 344 -21.25 -24.22 -15.68
N HIS A 345 -21.89 -23.43 -14.81
CA HIS A 345 -22.29 -23.92 -13.48
C HIS A 345 -23.40 -24.98 -13.56
N PHE A 346 -24.28 -24.88 -14.57
CA PHE A 346 -25.29 -25.90 -14.84
C PHE A 346 -24.65 -27.22 -15.27
N ALA A 347 -23.77 -27.15 -16.27
CA ALA A 347 -23.10 -28.32 -16.80
C ALA A 347 -22.22 -28.99 -15.75
N GLU A 348 -21.43 -28.20 -15.01
CA GLU A 348 -20.60 -28.70 -13.90
C GLU A 348 -21.43 -29.44 -12.85
N ALA A 349 -22.51 -28.85 -12.36
CA ALA A 349 -23.34 -29.50 -11.34
C ALA A 349 -23.97 -30.80 -11.85
N ARG A 350 -24.48 -30.81 -13.09
CA ARG A 350 -25.10 -31.99 -13.70
C ARG A 350 -24.10 -33.11 -13.96
N LEU A 351 -22.93 -32.77 -14.50
CA LEU A 351 -21.84 -33.73 -14.72
C LEU A 351 -21.34 -34.30 -13.39
N ARG A 352 -21.15 -33.46 -12.37
CA ARG A 352 -20.69 -33.90 -11.05
C ARG A 352 -21.68 -34.89 -10.42
N THR A 353 -22.98 -34.61 -10.47
CA THR A 353 -24.02 -35.55 -10.02
C THR A 353 -23.98 -36.85 -10.82
N ARG A 354 -23.93 -36.77 -12.17
CA ARG A 354 -23.90 -37.95 -13.04
C ARG A 354 -22.69 -38.85 -12.76
N LEU A 355 -21.50 -38.25 -12.66
CA LEU A 355 -20.26 -38.97 -12.36
C LEU A 355 -20.30 -39.58 -10.95
N ALA A 356 -20.80 -38.85 -9.96
CA ALA A 356 -20.92 -39.38 -8.60
C ALA A 356 -21.90 -40.56 -8.51
N ASP A 357 -23.05 -40.47 -9.18
CA ASP A 357 -24.08 -41.50 -9.17
C ASP A 357 -23.61 -42.80 -9.86
N GLU A 358 -22.85 -42.70 -10.95
CA GLU A 358 -22.42 -43.88 -11.72
C GLU A 358 -21.06 -44.43 -11.33
N LEU A 359 -20.11 -43.56 -11.01
CA LEU A 359 -18.73 -43.95 -10.68
C LEU A 359 -18.51 -44.07 -9.17
N GLY A 360 -19.45 -43.58 -8.34
CA GLY A 360 -19.33 -43.61 -6.87
C GLY A 360 -18.27 -42.67 -6.31
N HIS A 361 -17.76 -41.73 -7.12
CA HIS A 361 -16.70 -40.80 -6.77
C HIS A 361 -17.12 -39.36 -7.05
N ASP A 362 -16.85 -38.46 -6.10
CA ASP A 362 -17.08 -37.02 -6.27
C ASP A 362 -15.95 -36.39 -7.09
N LEU A 363 -16.00 -36.57 -8.41
CA LEU A 363 -15.04 -36.03 -9.36
C LEU A 363 -15.41 -34.59 -9.73
N ASP A 364 -14.43 -33.69 -9.74
CA ASP A 364 -14.60 -32.34 -10.27
C ASP A 364 -14.53 -32.36 -11.82
N PRO A 365 -15.64 -32.07 -12.53
CA PRO A 365 -15.64 -32.05 -13.99
C PRO A 365 -14.71 -30.99 -14.60
N ARG A 366 -14.36 -29.92 -13.88
CA ARG A 366 -13.41 -28.90 -14.36
C ARG A 366 -11.96 -29.37 -14.30
N ALA A 367 -11.64 -30.24 -13.35
CA ALA A 367 -10.31 -30.84 -13.19
C ALA A 367 -10.03 -31.93 -14.23
N LEU A 368 -11.08 -32.43 -14.90
CA LEU A 368 -10.97 -33.41 -15.98
C LEU A 368 -10.62 -32.73 -17.31
N THR A 369 -9.42 -33.01 -17.81
CA THR A 369 -8.94 -32.53 -19.11
C THR A 369 -9.05 -33.62 -20.16
N ILE A 370 -9.72 -33.31 -21.26
CA ILE A 370 -9.89 -34.16 -22.45
C ILE A 370 -9.00 -33.61 -23.55
N ASP A 371 -8.04 -34.42 -23.98
CA ASP A 371 -7.09 -34.08 -25.05
C ASP A 371 -7.27 -35.07 -26.20
N THR A 372 -7.89 -34.61 -27.28
CA THR A 372 -8.15 -35.41 -28.48
C THR A 372 -7.23 -34.98 -29.61
N ARG A 373 -6.49 -35.93 -30.18
CA ARG A 373 -5.74 -35.72 -31.43
C ARG A 373 -6.65 -36.05 -32.61
N ARG A 374 -6.87 -35.06 -33.47
CA ARG A 374 -7.75 -35.14 -34.64
C ARG A 374 -6.98 -34.98 -35.94
N THR A 375 -7.56 -35.47 -37.03
CA THR A 375 -7.02 -35.35 -38.39
C THR A 375 -7.95 -34.51 -39.27
N LEU A 376 -7.41 -33.52 -39.98
CA LEU A 376 -8.20 -32.70 -40.91
C LEU A 376 -8.62 -33.51 -42.14
N PRO A 377 -9.93 -33.57 -42.48
CA PRO A 377 -10.41 -34.38 -43.61
C PRO A 377 -9.82 -34.01 -44.97
N SER A 378 -9.45 -32.74 -45.17
CA SER A 378 -8.99 -32.22 -46.46
C SER A 378 -7.47 -32.30 -46.69
N THR A 379 -6.67 -32.26 -45.62
CA THR A 379 -5.20 -32.16 -45.70
C THR A 379 -4.48 -33.32 -45.01
N SER A 380 -5.21 -34.14 -44.25
CA SER A 380 -4.64 -35.20 -43.39
C SER A 380 -3.64 -34.70 -42.35
N GLU A 381 -3.60 -33.38 -42.09
CA GLU A 381 -2.79 -32.80 -41.03
C GLU A 381 -3.43 -33.09 -39.67
N THR A 382 -2.58 -33.37 -38.67
CA THR A 382 -3.05 -33.65 -37.31
C THR A 382 -2.99 -32.41 -36.45
N TYR A 383 -3.99 -32.25 -35.58
CA TYR A 383 -4.05 -31.18 -34.57
C TYR A 383 -4.61 -31.74 -33.27
N ARG A 384 -4.48 -30.99 -32.18
CA ARG A 384 -4.98 -31.38 -30.85
C ARG A 384 -6.02 -30.39 -30.37
N VAL A 385 -7.06 -30.92 -29.75
CA VAL A 385 -8.09 -30.14 -29.04
C VAL A 385 -8.02 -30.54 -27.59
N THR A 386 -7.79 -29.57 -26.72
CA THR A 386 -7.74 -29.76 -25.27
C THR A 386 -8.79 -28.89 -24.62
N CYS A 387 -9.65 -29.48 -23.81
CA CYS A 387 -10.71 -28.78 -23.08
C CYS A 387 -11.06 -29.52 -21.79
N SER A 388 -11.74 -28.84 -20.87
CA SER A 388 -12.34 -29.47 -19.69
C SER A 388 -13.58 -30.28 -20.07
N LEU A 389 -14.02 -31.20 -19.19
CA LEU A 389 -15.25 -31.95 -19.42
C LEU A 389 -16.48 -31.03 -19.51
N VAL A 390 -16.51 -29.96 -18.71
CA VAL A 390 -17.57 -28.95 -18.74
C VAL A 390 -17.65 -28.27 -20.10
N GLU A 391 -16.52 -27.87 -20.66
CA GLU A 391 -16.45 -27.24 -21.98
C GLU A 391 -16.86 -28.21 -23.08
N LEU A 392 -16.37 -29.45 -23.05
CA LEU A 392 -16.72 -30.48 -24.03
C LEU A 392 -18.23 -30.77 -24.01
N ALA A 393 -18.84 -30.85 -22.84
CA ALA A 393 -20.27 -31.10 -22.71
C ALA A 393 -21.14 -29.92 -23.16
N LEU A 394 -20.63 -28.68 -23.08
CA LEU A 394 -21.32 -27.49 -23.59
C LEU A 394 -21.13 -27.27 -25.09
N TYR A 395 -19.95 -27.57 -25.62
CA TYR A 395 -19.67 -27.45 -27.05
C TYR A 395 -20.28 -28.61 -27.85
N GLY A 396 -20.41 -29.77 -27.22
CA GLY A 396 -20.85 -31.01 -27.84
C GLY A 396 -19.71 -31.72 -28.57
N LEU A 397 -19.98 -32.97 -28.97
CA LEU A 397 -19.06 -33.77 -29.74
C LEU A 397 -19.04 -33.32 -31.22
N HIS A 398 -17.95 -33.60 -31.93
CA HIS A 398 -17.94 -33.44 -33.38
C HIS A 398 -18.82 -34.53 -34.04
N PRO A 399 -19.36 -34.27 -35.25
CA PRO A 399 -20.07 -35.29 -36.01
C PRO A 399 -19.24 -36.57 -36.15
N GLU A 400 -19.87 -37.72 -35.98
CA GLU A 400 -19.26 -39.06 -36.06
C GLU A 400 -18.30 -39.45 -34.92
N ASP A 401 -18.12 -38.61 -33.89
CA ASP A 401 -17.26 -38.93 -32.74
C ASP A 401 -17.71 -40.21 -31.99
N GLU A 402 -18.98 -40.58 -32.08
CA GLU A 402 -19.53 -41.80 -31.47
C GLU A 402 -19.32 -43.07 -32.31
N SER A 403 -18.90 -42.91 -33.57
CA SER A 403 -18.72 -44.05 -34.48
C SER A 403 -17.45 -44.83 -34.13
N ALA A 404 -17.52 -46.16 -34.24
CA ALA A 404 -16.36 -47.01 -34.03
C ALA A 404 -15.21 -46.62 -34.97
N GLY A 405 -14.01 -46.40 -34.41
CA GLY A 405 -12.83 -45.95 -35.15
C GLY A 405 -12.71 -44.44 -35.32
N SER A 406 -13.53 -43.63 -34.62
CA SER A 406 -13.40 -42.17 -34.63
C SER A 406 -12.13 -41.70 -33.92
N ASP A 407 -11.61 -40.53 -34.33
CA ASP A 407 -10.48 -39.89 -33.66
C ASP A 407 -10.77 -39.63 -32.17
N PHE A 408 -12.04 -39.35 -31.81
CA PHE A 408 -12.41 -39.14 -30.42
C PHE A 408 -12.32 -40.41 -29.57
N LEU A 409 -12.77 -41.56 -30.09
CA LEU A 409 -12.69 -42.81 -29.32
C LEU A 409 -11.26 -43.37 -29.27
N ASP A 410 -10.53 -43.30 -30.38
CA ASP A 410 -9.23 -43.97 -30.51
C ASP A 410 -8.04 -43.09 -30.09
N HIS A 411 -8.20 -41.76 -30.11
CA HIS A 411 -7.10 -40.81 -29.93
C HIS A 411 -7.36 -39.72 -28.88
N THR A 412 -8.25 -40.00 -27.92
CA THR A 412 -8.47 -39.15 -26.74
C THR A 412 -7.74 -39.66 -25.51
N VAL A 413 -7.09 -38.76 -24.81
CA VAL A 413 -6.49 -38.99 -23.49
C VAL A 413 -7.24 -38.14 -22.46
N ILE A 414 -7.67 -38.77 -21.37
CA ILE A 414 -8.35 -38.12 -20.25
C ILE A 414 -7.38 -38.07 -19.06
N THR A 415 -7.26 -36.90 -18.44
CA THR A 415 -6.44 -36.69 -17.25
C THR A 415 -7.23 -35.95 -16.17
N LEU A 416 -6.88 -36.19 -14.91
CA LEU A 416 -7.44 -35.49 -13.74
C LEU A 416 -6.30 -34.71 -13.08
N ASP A 417 -6.44 -33.39 -12.95
CA ASP A 417 -5.39 -32.49 -12.43
C ASP A 417 -4.03 -32.67 -13.13
N GLY A 418 -4.06 -32.94 -14.45
CA GLY A 418 -2.87 -33.17 -15.26
C GLY A 418 -2.19 -34.53 -15.04
N LYS A 419 -2.80 -35.45 -14.28
CA LYS A 419 -2.30 -36.82 -14.06
C LYS A 419 -3.15 -37.85 -14.80
N PRO A 420 -2.57 -39.01 -15.19
CA PRO A 420 -3.35 -40.13 -15.70
C PRO A 420 -4.43 -40.56 -14.70
N LEU A 421 -5.56 -41.02 -15.20
CA LEU A 421 -6.65 -41.53 -14.36
C LEU A 421 -6.20 -42.76 -13.55
N ASP A 422 -6.57 -42.78 -12.28
CA ASP A 422 -6.36 -43.95 -11.42
C ASP A 422 -7.22 -45.13 -11.87
N ALA A 423 -6.81 -46.36 -11.53
CA ALA A 423 -7.54 -47.58 -11.87
C ALA A 423 -9.00 -47.58 -11.37
N ALA A 424 -9.28 -46.87 -10.27
CA ALA A 424 -10.63 -46.68 -9.74
C ALA A 424 -11.54 -45.89 -10.69
N CYS A 425 -10.99 -45.01 -11.53
CA CYS A 425 -11.71 -44.23 -12.53
C CYS A 425 -11.66 -44.86 -13.93
N SER A 426 -11.30 -46.14 -14.06
CA SER A 426 -11.12 -46.80 -15.37
C SER A 426 -12.39 -46.88 -16.24
N ALA A 427 -13.57 -46.74 -15.64
CA ALA A 427 -14.83 -46.61 -16.37
C ALA A 427 -14.98 -45.26 -17.10
N LEU A 428 -14.24 -44.22 -16.67
CA LEU A 428 -14.19 -42.90 -17.31
C LEU A 428 -13.30 -42.97 -18.57
N ASN A 429 -13.87 -43.42 -19.68
CA ASN A 429 -13.21 -43.53 -20.97
C ASN A 429 -13.93 -42.70 -22.06
N PRO A 430 -13.32 -42.49 -23.25
CA PRO A 430 -13.92 -41.66 -24.28
C PRO A 430 -15.32 -42.11 -24.73
N ALA A 431 -15.59 -43.42 -24.80
CA ALA A 431 -16.91 -43.93 -25.16
C ALA A 431 -17.97 -43.62 -24.10
N TYR A 432 -17.59 -43.72 -22.82
CA TYR A 432 -18.44 -43.30 -21.70
C TYR A 432 -18.74 -41.80 -21.76
N LEU A 433 -17.72 -40.96 -21.95
CA LEU A 433 -17.89 -39.51 -22.06
C LEU A 433 -18.81 -39.13 -23.23
N ALA A 434 -18.66 -39.79 -24.38
CA ALA A 434 -19.51 -39.55 -25.53
C ALA A 434 -20.98 -39.81 -25.20
N GLY A 435 -21.28 -40.95 -24.58
CA GLY A 435 -22.63 -41.30 -24.16
C GLY A 435 -23.21 -40.34 -23.12
N VAL A 436 -22.42 -39.91 -22.14
CA VAL A 436 -22.86 -38.92 -21.13
C VAL A 436 -23.17 -37.57 -21.75
N ILE A 437 -22.37 -37.12 -22.73
CA ILE A 437 -22.57 -35.82 -23.39
C ILE A 437 -23.83 -35.83 -24.26
N ASP A 438 -24.04 -36.88 -25.05
CA ASP A 438 -25.24 -37.04 -25.88
C ASP A 438 -26.51 -37.16 -25.04
N GLU A 439 -26.48 -37.97 -23.97
CA GLU A 439 -27.64 -38.20 -23.10
C GLU A 439 -28.05 -36.94 -22.32
N LEU A 440 -27.08 -36.21 -21.76
CA LEU A 440 -27.38 -35.07 -20.91
C LEU A 440 -27.78 -33.81 -21.69
N ASP A 441 -27.39 -33.69 -22.97
CA ASP A 441 -27.63 -32.55 -23.87
C ASP A 441 -27.69 -31.19 -23.14
N LEU A 442 -26.64 -30.93 -22.34
CA LEU A 442 -26.64 -29.86 -21.33
C LEU A 442 -26.86 -28.48 -21.95
N ARG A 443 -26.42 -28.31 -23.20
CA ARG A 443 -26.60 -27.07 -23.97
C ARG A 443 -28.07 -26.82 -24.29
N ALA A 444 -28.82 -27.83 -24.71
CA ALA A 444 -30.24 -27.69 -25.02
C ALA A 444 -31.08 -27.57 -23.74
N GLU A 445 -30.75 -28.33 -22.71
CA GLU A 445 -31.48 -28.38 -21.43
C GLU A 445 -31.36 -27.08 -20.60
N PHE A 446 -30.23 -26.37 -20.68
CA PHE A 446 -29.96 -25.20 -19.85
C PHE A 446 -31.02 -24.11 -19.97
N GLY A 447 -31.50 -23.83 -21.18
CA GLY A 447 -32.46 -22.74 -21.42
C GLY A 447 -33.79 -22.94 -20.67
N GLU A 448 -34.30 -24.18 -20.65
CA GLU A 448 -35.51 -24.53 -19.89
C GLU A 448 -35.25 -24.52 -18.38
N PHE A 449 -34.10 -25.04 -17.96
CA PHE A 449 -33.71 -25.03 -16.54
C PHE A 449 -33.61 -23.61 -15.98
N GLN A 450 -32.92 -22.72 -16.69
CA GLN A 450 -32.77 -21.32 -16.31
C GLN A 450 -34.13 -20.60 -16.28
N ARG A 451 -34.99 -20.86 -17.27
CA ARG A 451 -36.34 -20.27 -17.29
C ARG A 451 -37.17 -20.68 -16.09
N LYS A 452 -37.13 -21.97 -15.71
CA LYS A 452 -37.82 -22.47 -14.51
C LYS A 452 -37.26 -21.83 -13.23
N ALA A 453 -35.94 -21.69 -13.13
CA ALA A 453 -35.30 -21.02 -12.00
C ALA A 453 -35.72 -19.55 -11.89
N TYR A 454 -35.80 -18.81 -13.00
CA TYR A 454 -36.25 -17.42 -13.02
C TYR A 454 -37.73 -17.24 -12.67
N GLN A 455 -38.56 -18.25 -12.95
CA GLN A 455 -39.99 -18.24 -12.61
C GLN A 455 -40.26 -18.48 -11.11
N GLN A 456 -39.28 -18.94 -10.34
CA GLN A 456 -39.43 -19.10 -8.90
C GLN A 456 -39.63 -17.72 -8.25
N GLU A 457 -40.66 -17.59 -7.41
CA GLU A 457 -41.06 -16.29 -6.84
C GLU A 457 -39.92 -15.61 -6.06
N HIS A 458 -39.17 -16.37 -5.28
CA HIS A 458 -38.00 -15.86 -4.55
C HIS A 458 -36.91 -15.31 -5.49
N ASN A 459 -36.59 -16.03 -6.56
CA ASN A 459 -35.57 -15.62 -7.53
C ASN A 459 -36.01 -14.37 -8.31
N ARG A 460 -37.30 -14.30 -8.66
CA ARG A 460 -37.89 -13.11 -9.28
C ARG A 460 -37.80 -11.88 -8.38
N GLN A 461 -38.06 -12.03 -7.09
CA GLN A 461 -37.91 -10.95 -6.11
C GLN A 461 -36.46 -10.47 -6.01
N MET A 462 -35.48 -11.39 -6.00
CA MET A 462 -34.05 -11.05 -5.98
C MET A 462 -33.60 -10.37 -7.29
N LEU A 463 -34.07 -10.82 -8.46
CA LEU A 463 -33.79 -10.16 -9.75
C LEU A 463 -34.34 -8.74 -9.77
N CYS A 464 -35.56 -8.52 -9.25
CA CYS A 464 -36.13 -7.20 -9.10
C CYS A 464 -35.30 -6.33 -8.15
N ALA A 465 -34.86 -6.87 -7.01
CA ALA A 465 -34.01 -6.15 -6.06
C ALA A 465 -32.66 -5.74 -6.68
N LEU A 466 -32.01 -6.65 -7.41
CA LEU A 466 -30.76 -6.38 -8.13
C LEU A 466 -30.95 -5.30 -9.22
N ALA A 467 -32.04 -5.36 -9.98
CA ALA A 467 -32.35 -4.33 -10.96
C ALA A 467 -32.51 -2.95 -10.30
N ARG A 468 -33.16 -2.89 -9.14
CA ARG A 468 -33.35 -1.66 -8.36
C ARG A 468 -32.02 -1.09 -7.84
N THR A 469 -31.17 -1.91 -7.23
CA THR A 469 -29.86 -1.45 -6.73
C THR A 469 -28.96 -0.98 -7.88
N ARG A 470 -28.98 -1.69 -9.02
CA ARG A 470 -28.28 -1.27 -10.23
C ARG A 470 -28.75 0.08 -10.76
N LEU A 471 -30.07 0.26 -10.90
CA LEU A 471 -30.66 1.51 -11.36
C LEU A 471 -30.34 2.67 -10.42
N THR A 472 -30.32 2.42 -9.11
CA THR A 472 -29.97 3.42 -8.10
C THR A 472 -28.50 3.84 -8.23
N ALA A 473 -27.58 2.88 -8.33
CA ALA A 473 -26.15 3.15 -8.50
C ALA A 473 -25.85 3.90 -9.81
N GLN A 474 -26.44 3.46 -10.92
CA GLN A 474 -26.29 4.11 -12.22
C GLN A 474 -26.94 5.49 -12.25
N GLY A 475 -28.11 5.65 -11.63
CA GLY A 475 -28.80 6.93 -11.49
C GLY A 475 -27.97 7.94 -10.69
N TRP A 476 -27.34 7.50 -9.59
CA TRP A 476 -26.47 8.38 -8.79
C TRP A 476 -25.22 8.79 -9.58
N ALA A 477 -24.58 7.86 -10.29
CA ALA A 477 -23.47 8.18 -11.19
C ALA A 477 -23.88 9.19 -12.28
N ALA A 478 -25.05 8.99 -12.91
CA ALA A 478 -25.59 9.90 -13.92
C ALA A 478 -25.86 11.30 -13.36
N LYS A 479 -26.38 11.40 -12.12
CA LYS A 479 -26.55 12.67 -11.39
C LYS A 479 -25.19 13.35 -11.19
N MET A 480 -24.19 12.62 -10.69
CA MET A 480 -22.84 13.17 -10.46
C MET A 480 -22.16 13.61 -11.76
N GLN A 481 -22.45 12.94 -12.87
CA GLN A 481 -21.97 13.29 -14.21
C GLN A 481 -22.73 14.46 -14.85
N GLY A 482 -23.83 14.92 -14.23
CA GLY A 482 -24.69 15.96 -14.78
C GLY A 482 -25.57 15.50 -15.95
N HIS A 483 -25.73 14.19 -16.17
CA HIS A 483 -26.61 13.63 -17.19
C HIS A 483 -28.09 13.74 -16.81
N ILE A 484 -28.40 13.78 -15.51
CA ILE A 484 -29.76 13.95 -14.98
C ILE A 484 -29.77 14.99 -13.85
N GLN A 485 -30.90 15.65 -13.65
CA GLN A 485 -31.08 16.59 -12.54
C GLN A 485 -31.29 15.86 -11.22
N PRO A 486 -31.04 16.50 -10.06
CA PRO A 486 -31.33 15.90 -8.75
C PRO A 486 -32.80 15.48 -8.59
N GLY A 487 -33.74 16.20 -9.21
CA GLY A 487 -35.16 15.84 -9.23
C GLY A 487 -35.47 14.58 -10.04
N ASP A 488 -34.73 14.34 -11.12
CA ASP A 488 -34.86 13.12 -11.93
C ASP A 488 -34.37 11.91 -11.15
N PHE A 489 -33.27 12.06 -10.40
CA PHE A 489 -32.79 11.01 -9.51
C PHE A 489 -33.81 10.69 -8.40
N ALA A 490 -34.50 11.69 -7.84
CA ALA A 490 -35.54 11.46 -6.85
C ALA A 490 -36.69 10.59 -7.40
N MET A 491 -37.04 10.74 -8.69
CA MET A 491 -38.01 9.86 -9.35
C MET A 491 -37.47 8.43 -9.50
N VAL A 492 -36.21 8.27 -9.91
CA VAL A 492 -35.55 6.94 -9.99
C VAL A 492 -35.54 6.27 -8.61
N ALA A 493 -35.11 7.00 -7.58
CA ALA A 493 -35.05 6.52 -6.20
C ALA A 493 -36.44 6.11 -5.66
N ALA A 494 -37.49 6.87 -5.99
CA ALA A 494 -38.86 6.55 -5.62
C ALA A 494 -39.44 5.32 -6.35
N LEU A 495 -38.91 4.98 -7.53
CA LEU A 495 -39.28 3.77 -8.27
C LEU A 495 -38.50 2.53 -7.81
N THR A 496 -37.35 2.74 -7.16
CA THR A 496 -36.43 1.68 -6.73
C THR A 496 -36.45 1.38 -5.23
N GLY A 497 -36.92 2.32 -4.40
CA GLY A 497 -37.27 2.09 -2.99
C GLY A 497 -38.54 1.27 -2.87
#